data_AF-T0Y8T9-F1
#
_entry.id   AF-T0Y8T9-F1
#
_cell.length_a   1.000
_cell.length_b   1.000
_cell.length_c   1.000
_cell.angle_alpha   90.00
_cell.angle_beta   90.00
_cell.angle_gamma   90.00
#
_symmetry.space_group_name_H-M   'P 1'
#
loop_
_entity.id
_entity.type
_entity.pdbx_description
1 polymer ?
#
loop_
_entity_poly.entity_id
_entity_poly.type
_entity_poly.pdbx_seq_one_letter_code
_entity_poly.pdbx_strand_id
1 'polypeptide(L)'
;ALRGLATACIDISDGLLADLGHVCTASGVGAEIELGALPLSAALIATVARAQAQALALSGGDEYELCFCVAPAQVEAALARVQAAGCMARVIGRIVATPDVRVIDAQQGRGFEPTRRGYEHFA
;
A
#
# COMPACT_ATOMS: atom_id res chain seq x y z
N ALA A 1 8.34 -5.49 15.44
CA ALA A 1 8.07 -6.77 14.73
C ALA A 1 8.94 -7.03 13.51
N LEU A 2 9.31 -6.02 12.70
CA LEU A 2 9.82 -6.26 11.33
C LEU A 2 11.35 -6.17 11.16
N ARG A 3 12.11 -5.76 12.18
CA ARG A 3 13.58 -5.69 12.11
C ARG A 3 14.18 -7.04 11.72
N GLY A 4 15.06 -7.03 10.72
CA GLY A 4 15.68 -8.22 10.13
C GLY A 4 14.84 -8.94 9.07
N LEU A 5 13.62 -8.48 8.77
CA LEU A 5 12.77 -9.03 7.71
C LEU A 5 12.41 -8.01 6.64
N ALA A 6 12.03 -6.79 7.06
CA ALA A 6 11.69 -5.73 6.13
C ALA A 6 12.94 -5.18 5.42
N THR A 7 12.87 -5.01 4.11
CA THR A 7 13.93 -4.43 3.27
C THR A 7 13.76 -2.92 3.11
N ALA A 8 12.53 -2.42 3.20
CA ALA A 8 12.17 -1.01 3.23
C ALA A 8 10.87 -0.84 4.03
N CYS A 9 10.68 0.32 4.64
CA CYS A 9 9.48 0.66 5.40
C CYS A 9 9.28 2.18 5.45
N ILE A 10 8.04 2.62 5.36
CA ILE A 10 7.60 4.01 5.51
C ILE A 10 6.25 4.03 6.20
N ASP A 11 5.96 5.07 6.97
CA ASP A 11 4.59 5.35 7.42
C ASP A 11 3.75 5.96 6.29
N ILE A 12 2.43 5.80 6.38
CA ILE A 12 1.47 6.34 5.42
C ILE A 12 0.84 7.58 6.05
N SER A 13 1.28 8.77 5.63
CA SER A 13 0.76 10.06 6.09
C SER A 13 0.14 10.87 4.96
N ASP A 14 0.73 10.85 3.76
CA ASP A 14 0.24 11.60 2.60
C ASP A 14 -0.60 10.72 1.65
N GLY A 15 -0.65 9.42 1.91
CA GLY A 15 -1.42 8.45 1.18
C GLY A 15 -0.53 7.37 0.56
N LEU A 16 -1.05 6.15 0.48
CA LEU A 16 -0.28 4.96 0.09
C LEU A 16 0.51 5.14 -1.21
N LEU A 17 -0.07 5.76 -2.25
CA LEU A 17 0.61 5.95 -3.53
C LEU A 17 1.76 6.98 -3.45
N ALA A 18 1.60 8.05 -2.66
CA ALA A 18 2.66 9.03 -2.44
C ALA A 18 3.81 8.41 -1.64
N ASP A 19 3.50 7.81 -0.48
CA ASP A 19 4.51 7.30 0.44
C ASP A 19 5.23 6.06 -0.09
N LEU A 20 4.53 5.12 -0.72
CA LEU A 20 5.19 4.02 -1.44
C LEU A 20 6.00 4.54 -2.63
N GLY A 21 5.54 5.62 -3.25
CA GLY A 21 6.30 6.35 -4.27
C GLY A 21 7.68 6.77 -3.78
N HIS A 22 7.77 7.34 -2.57
CA HIS A 22 9.05 7.70 -1.95
C HIS A 22 9.98 6.50 -1.78
N VAL A 23 9.46 5.36 -1.31
CA VAL A 23 10.23 4.11 -1.18
C VAL A 23 10.74 3.61 -2.54
N CYS A 24 9.87 3.61 -3.55
CA CYS A 24 10.20 3.20 -4.91
C CYS A 24 11.29 4.09 -5.52
N THR A 25 11.13 5.42 -5.43
CA THR A 25 12.12 6.39 -5.90
C THR A 25 13.47 6.21 -5.22
N ALA A 26 13.50 6.12 -3.88
CA ALA A 26 14.73 5.93 -3.12
C ALA A 26 15.43 4.59 -3.43
N SER A 27 14.67 3.58 -3.84
CA SER A 27 15.17 2.23 -4.12
C SER A 27 15.44 1.96 -5.62
N GLY A 28 15.08 2.87 -6.52
CA GLY A 28 15.24 2.68 -7.97
C GLY A 28 14.36 1.58 -8.56
N VAL A 29 13.17 1.35 -8.00
CA VAL A 29 12.22 0.31 -8.40
C VAL A 29 10.81 0.90 -8.55
N GLY A 30 9.84 0.11 -8.99
CA GLY A 30 8.42 0.44 -8.92
C GLY A 30 7.63 -0.58 -8.11
N ALA A 31 6.30 -0.44 -8.12
CA ALA A 31 5.38 -1.33 -7.43
C ALA A 31 4.12 -1.58 -8.24
N GLU A 32 3.58 -2.80 -8.14
CA GLU A 32 2.27 -3.16 -8.64
C GLU A 32 1.37 -3.51 -7.45
N ILE A 33 0.38 -2.66 -7.18
CA ILE A 33 -0.63 -2.84 -6.13
C ILE A 33 -1.84 -3.54 -6.71
N GLU A 34 -2.35 -4.56 -6.03
CA GLU A 34 -3.60 -5.21 -6.37
C GLU A 34 -4.77 -4.48 -5.69
N LEU A 35 -5.61 -3.82 -6.50
CA LEU A 35 -6.72 -2.99 -6.03
C LEU A 35 -7.70 -3.75 -5.12
N GLY A 36 -7.91 -5.04 -5.40
CA GLY A 36 -8.77 -5.92 -4.60
C GLY A 36 -8.15 -6.38 -3.28
N ALA A 37 -6.83 -6.22 -3.12
CA ALA A 37 -6.10 -6.62 -1.93
C ALA A 37 -5.99 -5.50 -0.89
N LEU A 38 -6.38 -4.26 -1.19
CA LEU A 38 -6.34 -3.17 -0.24
C LEU A 38 -7.19 -3.49 1.01
N PRO A 39 -6.64 -3.32 2.23
CA PRO A 39 -7.43 -3.42 3.44
C PRO A 39 -8.37 -2.22 3.52
N LEU A 40 -9.67 -2.48 3.56
CA LEU A 40 -10.70 -1.46 3.68
C LEU A 40 -11.52 -1.73 4.95
N SER A 41 -11.70 -0.72 5.79
CA SER A 41 -12.49 -0.88 7.01
C SER A 41 -13.98 -1.07 6.68
N ALA A 42 -14.69 -1.81 7.55
CA ALA A 42 -16.13 -2.00 7.38
C ALA A 42 -16.91 -0.67 7.40
N ALA A 43 -16.48 0.27 8.25
CA ALA A 43 -17.07 1.61 8.34
C ALA A 43 -16.91 2.40 7.02
N LEU A 44 -15.72 2.36 6.41
CA LEU A 44 -15.48 3.02 5.13
C LEU A 44 -16.37 2.43 4.02
N ILE A 45 -16.44 1.09 3.92
CA ILE A 45 -17.28 0.40 2.93
C ILE A 45 -18.77 0.71 3.15
N ALA A 46 -19.21 0.89 4.39
CA ALA A 46 -20.60 1.23 4.70
C ALA A 46 -20.96 2.69 4.39
N THR A 47 -19.96 3.57 4.27
CA THR A 47 -20.16 5.02 4.12
C THR A 47 -20.14 5.47 2.66
N VAL A 48 -19.31 4.83 1.82
CA VAL A 48 -19.11 5.24 0.42
C VAL A 48 -19.12 4.04 -0.52
N ALA A 49 -19.32 4.30 -1.82
CA ALA A 49 -19.19 3.27 -2.84
C ALA A 49 -17.79 2.62 -2.80
N ARG A 50 -17.70 1.33 -3.11
CA ARG A 50 -16.43 0.58 -3.03
C ARG A 50 -15.29 1.23 -3.82
N ALA A 51 -15.56 1.73 -5.03
CA ALA A 51 -14.55 2.41 -5.83
C ALA A 51 -14.02 3.69 -5.16
N GLN A 52 -14.88 4.43 -4.45
CA GLN A 52 -14.48 5.60 -3.68
C GLN A 52 -13.69 5.20 -2.43
N ALA A 53 -14.08 4.12 -1.73
CA ALA A 53 -13.32 3.58 -0.61
C ALA A 53 -11.90 3.16 -1.05
N GLN A 54 -11.76 2.54 -2.22
CA GLN A 54 -10.48 2.16 -2.79
C GLN A 54 -9.63 3.38 -3.17
N ALA A 55 -10.23 4.42 -3.76
CA ALA A 55 -9.52 5.66 -4.05
C ALA A 55 -9.01 6.32 -2.76
N LEU A 56 -9.84 6.38 -1.72
CA LEU A 56 -9.43 6.92 -0.40
C LEU A 56 -8.29 6.11 0.22
N ALA A 57 -8.34 4.78 0.19
CA ALA A 57 -7.26 3.95 0.70
C ALA A 57 -5.93 4.08 -0.09
N LEU A 58 -5.98 4.62 -1.31
CA LEU A 58 -4.78 4.83 -2.13
C LEU A 58 -4.17 6.22 -1.94
N SER A 59 -4.97 7.25 -1.64
CA SER A 59 -4.52 8.65 -1.68
C SER A 59 -5.10 9.58 -0.62
N GLY A 60 -5.80 9.03 0.39
CA GLY A 60 -6.40 9.79 1.49
C GLY A 60 -5.36 10.49 2.36
N GLY A 61 -4.50 9.70 3.01
CA GLY A 61 -3.55 10.21 3.99
C GLY A 61 -4.13 10.21 5.40
N ASP A 62 -3.32 10.61 6.38
CA ASP A 62 -3.63 10.59 7.82
C ASP A 62 -3.98 9.20 8.39
N GLU A 63 -3.63 8.11 7.70
CA GLU A 63 -3.84 6.76 8.22
C GLU A 63 -2.80 6.35 9.28
N TYR A 64 -1.57 6.84 9.19
CA TYR A 64 -0.42 6.52 10.06
C TYR A 64 -0.16 5.01 10.19
N GLU A 65 -0.53 4.24 9.16
CA GLU A 65 -0.22 2.83 9.02
C GLU A 65 1.19 2.63 8.47
N LEU A 66 1.75 1.42 8.59
CA LEU A 66 3.06 1.10 8.01
C LEU A 66 2.94 0.42 6.65
N CYS A 67 3.61 0.98 5.65
CA CYS A 67 3.91 0.31 4.39
C CYS A 67 5.33 -0.28 4.44
N PHE A 68 5.49 -1.56 4.11
CA PHE A 68 6.81 -2.20 4.14
C PHE A 68 6.96 -3.30 3.10
N CYS A 69 8.20 -3.53 2.70
CA CYS A 69 8.59 -4.54 1.73
C CYS A 69 9.34 -5.69 2.41
N VAL A 70 9.11 -6.93 1.97
CA VAL A 70 9.81 -8.13 2.43
C VAL A 70 10.15 -9.02 1.24
N ALA A 71 11.20 -9.82 1.37
CA ALA A 71 11.48 -10.85 0.37
C ALA A 71 10.34 -11.88 0.32
N PRO A 72 9.99 -12.46 -0.85
CA PRO A 72 8.89 -13.42 -0.96
C PRO A 72 8.99 -14.59 0.02
N ALA A 73 10.19 -15.13 0.22
CA ALA A 73 10.45 -16.22 1.16
C ALA A 73 10.25 -15.84 2.65
N GLN A 74 10.13 -14.54 2.97
CA GLN A 74 9.99 -14.02 4.34
C GLN A 74 8.57 -13.51 4.65
N VAL A 75 7.63 -13.58 3.68
CA VAL A 75 6.26 -13.07 3.85
C VAL A 75 5.56 -13.71 5.05
N GLU A 76 5.54 -15.05 5.12
CA GLU A 76 4.86 -15.75 6.21
C GLU A 76 5.47 -15.42 7.58
N ALA A 77 6.80 -15.38 7.68
CA ALA A 77 7.50 -15.03 8.90
C ALA A 77 7.21 -13.58 9.35
N ALA A 78 7.13 -12.65 8.40
CA ALA A 78 6.80 -11.25 8.68
C ALA A 78 5.36 -11.11 9.19
N LEU A 79 4.39 -11.74 8.52
CA LEU A 79 2.99 -11.72 8.94
C LEU A 79 2.81 -12.34 10.34
N ALA A 80 3.47 -13.47 10.62
CA ALA A 80 3.44 -14.09 11.94
C ALA A 80 4.00 -13.16 13.03
N ARG A 81 5.11 -12.44 12.77
CA ARG A 81 5.69 -11.50 13.74
C ARG A 81 4.84 -10.25 13.95
N VAL A 82 4.16 -9.77 12.91
CA VAL A 82 3.20 -8.66 13.03
C VAL A 82 2.01 -9.09 13.89
N GLN A 83 1.46 -10.27 13.63
CA GLN A 83 0.37 -10.84 14.42
C GLN A 83 0.76 -11.07 15.88
N ALA A 84 1.96 -11.62 16.13
CA ALA A 84 2.47 -11.82 17.49
C ALA A 84 2.67 -10.49 18.26
N ALA A 85 2.82 -9.38 17.56
CA ALA A 85 2.89 -8.04 18.15
C ALA A 85 1.51 -7.40 18.38
N GLY A 86 0.42 -8.10 18.08
CA GLY A 86 -0.95 -7.60 18.23
C GLY A 86 -1.45 -6.74 17.07
N CYS A 87 -0.75 -6.74 15.94
CA CYS A 87 -1.12 -5.97 14.74
C CYS A 87 -1.55 -6.91 13.61
N MET A 88 -2.14 -6.34 12.56
CA MET A 88 -2.45 -7.05 11.32
C MET A 88 -1.68 -6.40 10.17
N ALA A 89 -1.27 -7.21 9.20
CA ALA A 89 -0.70 -6.74 7.94
C ALA A 89 -1.30 -7.54 6.80
N ARG A 90 -1.33 -6.93 5.61
CA ARG A 90 -1.83 -7.55 4.40
C ARG A 90 -0.84 -7.33 3.27
N VAL A 91 -0.57 -8.39 2.51
CA VAL A 91 0.15 -8.26 1.25
C VAL A 91 -0.80 -7.64 0.24
N ILE A 92 -0.43 -6.49 -0.31
CA ILE A 92 -1.27 -5.71 -1.24
C ILE A 92 -0.68 -5.64 -2.65
N GLY A 93 0.47 -6.25 -2.90
CA GLY A 93 1.15 -6.11 -4.18
C GLY A 93 2.58 -6.64 -4.16
N ARG A 94 3.37 -6.22 -5.15
CA ARG A 94 4.77 -6.61 -5.32
C ARG A 94 5.63 -5.46 -5.83
N ILE A 95 6.92 -5.52 -5.51
CA ILE A 95 7.94 -4.63 -6.09
C ILE A 95 8.34 -5.16 -7.47
N VAL A 96 8.54 -4.26 -8.43
CA VAL A 96 8.92 -4.57 -9.82
C VAL A 96 10.10 -3.72 -10.27
N ALA A 97 10.84 -4.19 -11.28
CA ALA A 97 11.98 -3.46 -11.82
C ALA A 97 11.58 -2.22 -12.64
N THR A 98 10.37 -2.20 -13.20
CA THR A 98 9.88 -1.03 -13.93
C THR A 98 9.58 0.11 -12.95
N PRO A 99 10.02 1.34 -13.22
CA PRO A 99 9.70 2.49 -12.37
C PRO A 99 8.18 2.74 -12.23
N ASP A 100 7.87 3.55 -11.22
CA ASP A 100 6.54 4.00 -10.81
C ASP A 100 5.70 2.97 -10.03
N VAL A 101 4.79 3.50 -9.22
CA VAL A 101 3.73 2.74 -8.55
C VAL A 101 2.51 2.69 -9.47
N ARG A 102 1.99 1.48 -9.70
CA ARG A 102 0.81 1.20 -10.52
C ARG A 102 -0.21 0.41 -9.73
N VAL A 103 -1.49 0.64 -9.98
CA VAL A 103 -2.58 -0.11 -9.35
C VAL A 103 -3.28 -0.94 -10.42
N ILE A 104 -3.43 -2.22 -10.15
CA ILE A 104 -4.03 -3.21 -11.05
C ILE A 104 -5.36 -3.67 -10.47
N ASP A 105 -6.42 -3.50 -11.25
CA ASP A 105 -7.69 -4.16 -10.97
C ASP A 105 -7.72 -5.51 -11.67
N ALA A 106 -7.39 -6.58 -10.94
CA ALA A 106 -7.40 -7.94 -11.46
C ALA A 106 -8.79 -8.42 -11.92
N GLN A 107 -9.88 -7.84 -11.40
CA GLN A 107 -11.23 -8.21 -11.83
C GLN A 107 -11.56 -7.62 -13.20
N GLN A 108 -10.99 -6.45 -13.52
CA GLN A 108 -11.25 -5.73 -14.76
C GLN A 108 -10.10 -5.82 -15.77
N GLY A 109 -8.97 -6.43 -15.38
CA GLY A 109 -7.78 -6.58 -16.22
C GLY A 109 -7.14 -5.26 -16.65
N ARG A 110 -7.36 -4.17 -15.91
CA ARG A 110 -6.92 -2.81 -16.27
C ARG A 110 -6.23 -2.07 -15.13
N GLY A 111 -5.43 -1.07 -15.51
CA GLY A 111 -4.90 -0.09 -14.56
C GLY A 111 -6.02 0.71 -13.91
N PHE A 112 -5.86 1.01 -12.63
CA PHE A 112 -6.69 1.94 -11.88
C PHE A 112 -5.84 3.16 -11.53
N GLU A 113 -6.31 4.36 -11.88
CA GLU A 113 -5.62 5.60 -11.53
C GLU A 113 -6.60 6.51 -10.76
N PRO A 114 -6.34 6.79 -9.47
CA PRO A 114 -7.14 7.74 -8.72
C PRO A 114 -6.86 9.17 -9.19
N THR A 115 -7.80 10.09 -8.96
CA THR A 115 -7.68 11.50 -9.34
C THR A 115 -6.53 12.23 -8.64
N ARG A 116 -6.15 11.76 -7.45
CA ARG A 116 -4.98 12.23 -6.69
C ARG A 116 -4.19 11.02 -6.20
N ARG A 117 -2.88 11.19 -6.04
CA ARG A 117 -1.97 10.17 -5.48
C ARG A 117 -1.64 10.37 -4.00
N GLY A 118 -1.84 11.57 -3.49
CA GLY A 118 -1.67 11.89 -2.08
C GLY A 118 -1.88 13.37 -1.81
N TYR A 119 -1.57 13.77 -0.58
CA TYR A 119 -1.60 15.15 -0.12
C TYR A 119 -0.35 15.93 -0.53
N GLU A 120 -0.50 17.22 -0.81
CA GLU A 120 0.59 18.17 -1.04
C GLU A 120 0.16 19.55 -0.52
N HIS A 121 0.98 20.19 0.33
CA HIS A 121 0.59 21.39 1.09
C HIS A 121 0.16 22.60 0.25
N PHE A 122 0.66 22.72 -0.99
CA PHE A 122 0.49 23.92 -1.82
C PHE A 122 0.07 23.60 -3.27
N ALA A 123 -0.60 22.47 -3.48
CA ALA A 123 -1.08 22.01 -4.80
C ALA A 123 -2.40 22.64 -5.25
#